data_AF-A0A7W9UMG8-F1
#
_entry.id   AF-A0A7W9UMG8-F1
#
_cell.length_a   1.000
_cell.length_b   1.000
_cell.length_c   1.000
_cell.angle_alpha   90.00
_cell.angle_beta   90.00
_cell.angle_gamma   90.00
#
_symmetry.space_group_name_H-M   'P 1'
#
loop_
_entity.id
_entity.type
_entity.pdbx_description
1 polymer ?
#
loop_
_entity_poly.entity_id
_entity_poly.type
_entity_poly.pdbx_seq_one_letter_code
_entity_poly.pdbx_strand_id
1 'polypeptide(L)' 'MLPLTDQVRAADVDAVILPSPIHLDVIQLHALMCIVDIETASPRLSFARWSSCPHQVGEM' A
#
# COMPACT_ATOMS: atom_id res chain seq x y z
N MET A 1 3.69 9.62 -12.55
CA MET A 1 3.40 8.75 -11.39
C MET A 1 4.57 7.78 -11.26
N LEU A 2 5.20 7.73 -10.09
CA LEU A 2 6.40 6.92 -9.85
C LEU A 2 5.99 5.48 -9.49
N PRO A 3 6.67 4.43 -9.97
CA PRO A 3 6.36 3.05 -9.58
C PRO A 3 6.39 2.88 -8.05
N LEU A 4 5.51 2.06 -7.47
CA LEU A 4 5.43 1.85 -6.02
C LEU A 4 6.78 1.42 -5.41
N THR A 5 7.52 0.55 -6.09
CA THR A 5 8.84 0.10 -5.65
C THR A 5 9.83 1.25 -5.50
N ASP A 6 9.74 2.25 -6.36
CA ASP A 6 10.63 3.42 -6.31
C ASP A 6 10.20 4.40 -5.21
N GLN A 7 8.88 4.53 -4.97
CA GLN A 7 8.36 5.28 -3.82
C GLN A 7 8.82 4.67 -2.50
N VAL A 8 8.76 3.34 -2.38
CA VAL A 8 9.22 2.61 -1.18
C VAL A 8 10.71 2.84 -0.93
N ARG A 9 11.54 2.76 -1.98
CA ARG A 9 12.97 3.05 -1.88
C ARG A 9 13.26 4.49 -1.50
N ALA A 10 12.55 5.45 -2.10
CA ALA A 10 12.75 6.86 -1.83
C ALA A 10 12.29 7.26 -0.42
N ALA A 11 11.27 6.57 0.11
CA ALA A 11 10.70 6.83 1.42
C ALA A 11 11.39 6.06 2.57
N ASP A 12 12.28 5.10 2.26
CA ASP A 12 13.02 4.29 3.23
C ASP A 12 12.11 3.66 4.30
N VAL A 13 11.03 3.01 3.85
CA VAL A 13 10.04 2.39 4.74
C VAL A 13 10.40 0.94 5.05
N ASP A 14 10.15 0.51 6.29
CA ASP A 14 10.40 -0.87 6.73
C ASP A 14 9.30 -1.86 6.32
N ALA A 15 8.06 -1.40 6.14
CA ALA A 15 6.92 -2.24 5.80
C ALA A 15 5.90 -1.54 4.89
N VAL A 16 5.29 -2.31 3.99
CA VAL A 16 4.11 -1.91 3.21
C VAL A 16 2.90 -2.66 3.75
N ILE A 17 1.87 -1.91 4.16
CA ILE A 17 0.62 -2.46 4.68
C ILE A 17 -0.46 -2.40 3.59
N LEU A 18 -1.05 -3.55 3.29
CA LEU A 18 -2.07 -3.70 2.25
C LEU A 18 -3.21 -4.60 2.73
N PRO A 19 -4.44 -4.42 2.21
CA PRO A 19 -5.57 -5.24 2.65
C PRO A 19 -5.52 -6.69 2.13
N SER A 20 -4.82 -6.93 1.01
CA SER A 20 -4.64 -8.25 0.39
C SER A 20 -3.59 -8.17 -0.73
N PRO A 21 -2.78 -9.22 -0.98
CA PRO A 21 -1.77 -9.22 -2.05
C PRO A 21 -2.37 -9.10 -3.46
N ILE A 22 -3.69 -9.32 -3.62
CA ILE A 22 -4.39 -9.19 -4.92
C ILE A 22 -4.33 -7.78 -5.51
N HIS A 23 -3.97 -6.77 -4.70
CA HIS A 23 -3.82 -5.39 -5.17
C HIS A 23 -2.49 -5.13 -5.89
N LEU A 24 -1.59 -6.12 -5.93
CA LEU A 24 -0.30 -6.03 -6.60
C LEU A 24 -0.21 -7.11 -7.69
N ASP A 25 0.38 -6.74 -8.84
CA ASP A 25 0.80 -7.75 -9.81
C ASP A 25 1.90 -8.65 -9.21
N VAL A 26 2.02 -9.88 -9.70
CA VAL A 26 2.99 -10.87 -9.21
C VAL A 26 4.43 -10.33 -9.28
N ILE A 27 4.79 -9.62 -10.35
CA ILE A 27 6.13 -9.06 -10.52
C ILE A 27 6.36 -7.93 -9.52
N GLN A 28 5.35 -7.09 -9.29
CA GLN A 28 5.43 -5.98 -8.36
C GLN A 28 5.52 -6.45 -6.91
N LEU A 29 4.72 -7.44 -6.53
CA LEU A 29 4.77 -8.07 -5.22
C LEU A 29 6.15 -8.67 -4.97
N HIS A 30 6.68 -9.43 -5.92
CA HIS A 30 8.02 -10.01 -5.79
C HIS A 30 9.10 -8.93 -5.62
N ALA A 31 9.06 -7.88 -6.44
CA ALA A 31 10.03 -6.79 -6.36
C ALA A 31 9.99 -6.07 -5.00
N LEU A 32 8.81 -5.91 -4.39
CA LEU A 32 8.67 -5.32 -3.06
C LEU A 32 9.18 -6.26 -1.97
N MET A 33 8.85 -7.55 -2.02
CA MET A 33 9.33 -8.54 -1.04
C MET A 33 10.88 -8.65 -1.01
N CYS A 34 11.56 -8.24 -2.07
CA CYS A 34 13.04 -8.19 -2.09
C CYS A 34 13.63 -6.98 -1.36
N ILE A 35 12.83 -5.97 -1.01
CA ILE A 35 13.32 -4.72 -0.44
C ILE A 35 12.63 -4.30 0.87
N VAL A 36 11.43 -4.79 1.13
CA VAL A 36 10.60 -4.35 2.26
C VAL A 36 9.66 -5.47 2.71
N ASP A 37 9.28 -5.46 3.99
CA ASP A 37 8.26 -6.38 4.50
C ASP A 37 6.87 -6.03 3.95
N ILE A 38 6.09 -7.08 3.63
CA ILE A 38 4.74 -6.96 3.10
C ILE A 38 3.78 -7.50 4.15
N GLU A 39 3.01 -6.61 4.76
CA GLU A 39 2.05 -6.94 5.80
C GLU A 39 0.61 -6.84 5.29
N THR A 40 -0.17 -7.90 5.49
CA THR A 40 -1.56 -7.96 5.04
C THR A 40 -2.51 -7.74 6.20
N ALA A 41 -3.12 -6.56 6.27
CA ALA A 41 -4.08 -6.21 7.30
C ALA A 41 -5.49 -6.53 6.79
N SER A 42 -6.14 -7.58 7.30
CA SER A 42 -7.55 -7.85 6.99
C SER A 42 -8.44 -6.86 7.75
N PRO A 43 -9.09 -5.89 7.07
CA PRO A 43 -9.91 -4.93 7.77
C PRO A 43 -11.09 -5.67 8.42
N ARG A 44 -11.29 -5.48 9.73
CA ARG A 44 -12.49 -5.97 10.40
C ARG A 44 -13.72 -5.32 9.78
N LEU A 45 -14.56 -6.13 9.14
CA LEU A 45 -15.81 -5.72 8.48
C LEU A 45 -16.73 -4.86 9.36
N SER A 46 -16.67 -5.01 10.68
CA SER A 46 -17.51 -4.28 11.64
C SER A 46 -17.11 -2.81 11.87
N PHE A 47 -15.97 -2.36 11.35
CA PHE A 47 -15.50 -0.97 11.49
C PHE A 47 -14.96 -0.44 10.15
N ALA A 48 -15.76 -0.49 9.09
CA ALA A 48 -15.49 0.16 7.80
C ALA A 48 -15.51 1.70 7.86
N ARG A 49 -14.97 2.28 8.95
CA ARG A 49 -14.90 3.72 9.19
C ARG A 49 -13.80 4.40 8.36
N TRP A 50 -12.84 3.62 7.84
CA TRP A 50 -11.63 4.12 7.19
C TRP A 50 -11.56 3.85 5.68
N SER A 51 -12.56 3.19 5.08
CA SER A 51 -12.64 3.03 3.62
C SER A 51 -12.96 4.34 2.89
N SER A 52 -13.22 5.41 3.62
CA SER A 52 -13.49 6.75 3.13
C SER A 52 -12.57 7.76 3.83
N CYS A 53 -11.25 7.58 3.73
CA CYS A 53 -10.39 8.78 3.72
C CYS A 53 -10.70 9.49 2.39
N PRO A 54 -11.47 10.59 2.37
CA PRO A 54 -11.63 11.34 1.14
C PRO A 54 -10.22 11.76 0.70
N HIS A 55 -9.89 11.44 -0.55
CA HIS A 55 -8.85 12.16 -1.27
C HIS A 55 -9.28 13.64 -1.19
N GLN A 56 -8.68 14.40 -0.28
CA GLN A 56 -8.85 15.84 -0.24
C GLN A 56 -8.15 16.36 -1.49
N VAL A 57 -8.88 16.38 -2.61
CA VAL A 57 -8.55 17.23 -3.75
C VAL A 57 -8.60 18.63 -3.18
N GLY A 58 -7.43 19.19 -2.92
CA GLY A 58 -7.30 20.62 -2.70
C GLY A 58 -7.67 21.30 -4.00
N GLU A 59 -8.90 21.76 -4.10
CA GLU A 59 -9.28 22.79 -5.06
C GLU A 59 -9.43 24.11 -4.28
N MET A 60 -8.39 24.93 -4.46
CA MET A 60 -8.35 26.41 -4.51
C MET A 60 -9.03 27.20 -3.39
#